data_AF-A0A0K8R8T9-F1
#
_entry.id   AF-A0A0K8R8T9-F1
#
_cell.length_a   1.000
_cell.length_b   1.000
_cell.length_c   1.000
_cell.angle_alpha   90.00
_cell.angle_beta   90.00
_cell.angle_gamma   90.00
#
_symmetry.space_group_name_H-M   'P 1'
#
loop_
_entity.id
_entity.type
_entity.pdbx_description
1 polymer ?
#
loop_
_entity_poly.entity_id
_entity_poly.type
_entity_poly.pdbx_seq_one_letter_code
_entity_poly.pdbx_strand_id
1 'polypeptide(L)'
;MVLLILGVWMNASLYHFLRLSADYNQHMPLVFIVTGIVVVVVSILACIGTAKGQSAILYIFGVVLILVFLAELTAGIVGYVYIRQVKEGIGRGMNSSMVHYGAGGMSDETVDFVQNNLGCCGLMSAEDWLATKYYQGSQHFPKSCCSTTNVACTAENLTLRAEGCYSKVMRFLDTNLSAIAGGAVGFAFFQLFGVALSFCLASNINKAKYERVE
;
A
#
# COMPACT_ATOMS: atom_id res chain seq x y z
N MET A 1 0.06 14.45 -2.63
CA MET A 1 -0.21 14.39 -4.08
C MET A 1 0.04 13.00 -4.67
N VAL A 2 1.19 12.36 -4.42
CA VAL A 2 1.47 10.99 -4.91
C VAL A 2 0.37 9.99 -4.53
N LEU A 3 -0.05 9.95 -3.25
CA LEU A 3 -1.11 9.04 -2.78
C LEU A 3 -2.47 9.24 -3.51
N LEU A 4 -2.82 10.49 -3.84
CA LEU A 4 -4.03 10.78 -4.61
C LEU A 4 -3.94 10.25 -6.03
N ILE A 5 -2.81 10.51 -6.69
CA ILE A 5 -2.57 10.05 -8.06
C ILE A 5 -2.59 8.53 -8.10
N LEU A 6 -1.94 7.86 -7.14
CA LEU A 6 -1.97 6.40 -7.02
C LEU A 6 -3.38 5.88 -6.75
N GLY A 7 -4.14 6.49 -5.83
CA GLY A 7 -5.51 6.07 -5.53
C GLY A 7 -6.45 6.22 -6.74
N VAL A 8 -6.37 7.35 -7.44
CA VAL A 8 -7.15 7.60 -8.67
C VAL A 8 -6.70 6.66 -9.79
N TRP A 9 -5.41 6.43 -9.96
CA TRP A 9 -4.88 5.51 -10.97
C TRP A 9 -5.31 4.07 -10.69
N MET A 10 -5.22 3.61 -9.44
CA MET A 10 -5.73 2.31 -9.01
C MET A 10 -7.24 2.18 -9.27
N ASN A 11 -8.01 3.23 -9.00
CA ASN A 11 -9.45 3.23 -9.27
C ASN A 11 -9.75 3.23 -10.78
N ALA A 12 -8.99 3.97 -11.58
CA ALA A 12 -9.18 4.06 -13.03
C ALA A 12 -8.75 2.78 -13.76
N SER A 13 -7.65 2.15 -13.35
CA SER A 13 -7.22 0.86 -13.89
C SER A 13 -8.20 -0.25 -13.55
N LEU A 14 -8.83 -0.19 -12.36
CA LEU A 14 -9.90 -1.11 -11.97
C LEU A 14 -11.27 -0.75 -12.55
N TYR A 15 -11.55 0.50 -12.95
CA TYR A 15 -12.83 0.92 -13.52
C TYR A 15 -13.27 0.06 -14.72
N HIS A 16 -12.29 -0.43 -15.50
CA HIS A 16 -12.53 -1.34 -16.62
C HIS A 16 -13.05 -2.73 -16.19
N PHE A 17 -12.73 -3.15 -14.96
CA PHE A 17 -13.15 -4.41 -14.33
C PHE A 17 -14.43 -4.24 -13.48
N LEU A 18 -14.62 -3.08 -12.85
CA LEU A 18 -15.80 -2.72 -12.04
C LEU A 18 -17.13 -2.76 -12.81
N ARG A 19 -17.08 -2.65 -14.14
CA ARG A 19 -18.28 -2.79 -14.98
C ARG A 19 -18.82 -4.22 -15.06
N LEU A 20 -18.05 -5.21 -14.59
CA LEU A 20 -18.33 -6.64 -14.74
C LEU A 20 -18.43 -7.41 -13.42
N SER A 21 -18.02 -6.86 -12.27
CA SER A 21 -17.97 -7.58 -11.00
C SER A 21 -18.86 -6.97 -9.91
N ALA A 22 -19.79 -7.77 -9.39
CA ALA A 22 -20.64 -7.43 -8.24
C ALA A 22 -19.93 -7.57 -6.88
N ASP A 23 -18.76 -8.20 -6.86
CA ASP A 23 -17.99 -8.55 -5.64
C ASP A 23 -16.78 -7.64 -5.38
N TYR A 24 -16.82 -6.41 -5.89
CA TYR A 24 -15.68 -5.51 -5.76
C TYR A 24 -15.44 -5.02 -4.32
N ASN A 25 -14.26 -5.30 -3.79
CA ASN A 25 -13.78 -4.83 -2.50
C ASN A 25 -13.30 -3.36 -2.57
N GLN A 26 -14.25 -2.42 -2.51
CA GLN A 26 -14.08 -0.96 -2.66
C GLN A 26 -13.10 -0.28 -1.70
N HIS A 27 -12.68 -0.99 -0.66
CA HIS A 27 -12.00 -0.37 0.47
C HIS A 27 -10.56 0.06 0.18
N MET A 28 -9.81 -0.65 -0.67
CA MET A 28 -8.39 -0.37 -0.88
C MET A 28 -8.09 0.97 -1.58
N PRO A 29 -8.55 1.25 -2.81
CA PRO A 29 -8.25 2.53 -3.46
C PRO A 29 -8.95 3.71 -2.79
N LEU A 30 -10.11 3.50 -2.16
CA LEU A 30 -10.79 4.53 -1.38
C LEU A 30 -9.93 5.04 -0.24
N VAL A 31 -9.23 4.15 0.48
CA VAL A 31 -8.30 4.54 1.56
C VAL A 31 -7.18 5.43 1.02
N PHE A 32 -6.58 5.11 -0.13
CA PHE A 32 -5.54 5.94 -0.74
C PHE A 32 -6.05 7.33 -1.15
N ILE A 33 -7.25 7.40 -1.73
CA ILE A 33 -7.87 8.67 -2.12
C ILE A 33 -8.19 9.52 -0.89
N VAL A 34 -8.90 8.98 0.10
CA VAL A 34 -9.29 9.72 1.31
C VAL A 34 -8.06 10.24 2.05
N THR A 35 -7.07 9.37 2.27
CA THR A 35 -5.81 9.75 2.93
C THR A 35 -5.11 10.87 2.16
N GLY A 36 -5.06 10.75 0.83
CA GLY A 36 -4.46 11.76 -0.02
C GLY A 36 -5.15 13.13 0.05
N ILE A 37 -6.49 13.17 0.15
CA ILE A 37 -7.26 14.42 0.31
C ILE A 37 -6.94 15.06 1.66
N VAL A 38 -6.96 14.26 2.73
CA VAL A 38 -6.66 14.73 4.09
C VAL A 38 -5.27 15.38 4.14
N VAL A 39 -4.25 14.75 3.56
CA VAL A 39 -2.89 15.29 3.51
C VAL A 39 -2.84 16.65 2.79
N VAL A 40 -3.57 16.81 1.68
CA VAL A 40 -3.62 18.10 0.95
C VAL A 40 -4.31 19.17 1.79
N VAL A 41 -5.46 18.87 2.39
CA VAL A 41 -6.19 19.83 3.23
C VAL A 41 -5.36 20.28 4.42
N VAL A 42 -4.72 19.35 5.13
CA VAL A 42 -3.85 19.65 6.27
C VAL A 42 -2.66 20.53 5.84
N SER A 43 -2.07 20.27 4.67
CA SER A 43 -0.97 21.08 4.13
C SER A 43 -1.40 22.52 3.82
N ILE A 44 -2.58 22.71 3.25
CA ILE A 44 -3.14 24.04 2.96
C ILE A 44 -3.39 24.80 4.27
N LEU A 45 -3.97 24.15 5.27
CA LEU A 45 -4.24 24.75 6.58
C LEU A 45 -2.95 25.19 7.28
N ALA A 46 -1.89 24.39 7.22
CA ALA A 46 -0.58 24.75 7.76
C ALA A 46 0.02 25.97 7.05
N CYS A 47 -0.11 26.03 5.72
CA CYS A 47 0.34 27.17 4.92
C CYS A 47 -0.44 28.45 5.27
N ILE A 48 -1.78 28.37 5.35
CA ILE A 48 -2.64 29.50 5.74
C ILE A 48 -2.33 29.96 7.16
N GLY A 49 -2.17 29.04 8.11
CA GLY A 49 -1.84 29.37 9.50
C GLY A 49 -0.51 30.12 9.63
N THR A 50 0.48 29.71 8.83
CA THR A 50 1.78 30.39 8.74
C THR A 50 1.64 31.77 8.09
N ALA A 51 1.01 31.87 6.92
CA ALA A 51 0.89 33.11 6.15
C ALA A 51 0.04 34.18 6.87
N LYS A 52 -1.05 33.77 7.54
CA LYS A 52 -1.91 34.68 8.31
C LYS A 52 -1.38 34.98 9.71
N GLY A 53 -0.24 34.41 10.11
CA GLY A 53 0.31 34.57 11.44
C GLY A 53 -0.67 34.14 12.54
N GLN A 54 -1.43 33.06 12.33
CA GLN A 54 -2.40 32.54 13.30
C GLN A 54 -1.77 31.41 14.12
N SER A 55 -1.19 31.76 15.27
CA SER A 55 -0.52 30.83 16.20
C SER A 55 -1.40 29.66 16.63
N ALA A 56 -2.71 29.87 16.83
CA ALA A 56 -3.64 28.81 17.21
C ALA A 56 -3.72 27.66 16.18
N ILE A 57 -3.72 27.97 14.87
CA ILE A 57 -3.76 26.95 13.80
C ILE A 57 -2.49 26.11 13.81
N LEU A 58 -1.33 26.74 14.07
CA LEU A 58 -0.05 26.05 14.16
C LEU A 58 0.02 25.14 15.41
N TYR A 59 -0.51 25.56 16.56
CA TYR A 59 -0.61 24.66 17.71
C TYR A 59 -1.49 23.44 17.42
N ILE A 60 -2.65 23.63 16.80
CA ILE A 60 -3.54 22.53 16.41
C ILE A 60 -2.82 21.58 15.44
N PHE A 61 -2.11 22.13 14.44
CA PHE A 61 -1.33 21.33 13.50
C PHE A 61 -0.25 20.49 14.21
N GLY A 62 0.49 21.08 15.15
CA GLY A 62 1.50 20.37 15.94
C GLY A 62 0.90 19.24 16.78
N VAL A 63 -0.25 19.47 17.42
CA VAL A 63 -0.98 18.44 18.19
C VAL A 63 -1.44 17.31 17.28
N VAL A 64 -1.99 17.60 16.10
CA VAL A 64 -2.39 16.58 15.12
C VAL A 64 -1.19 15.73 14.69
N LEU A 65 -0.03 16.35 14.41
CA LEU A 65 1.18 15.60 14.06
C LEU A 65 1.65 14.67 15.19
N ILE A 66 1.53 15.08 16.45
CA ILE A 66 1.84 14.21 17.60
C ILE A 66 0.88 13.02 17.65
N LEU A 67 -0.42 13.24 17.47
CA LEU A 67 -1.40 12.15 17.47
C LEU A 67 -1.13 11.15 16.35
N VAL A 68 -0.77 11.62 15.16
CA VAL A 68 -0.38 10.75 14.04
C VAL A 68 0.88 9.96 14.38
N PHE A 69 1.90 10.58 14.99
CA PHE A 69 3.12 9.88 15.42
C PHE A 69 2.83 8.76 16.43
N LEU A 70 1.93 9.01 17.40
CA LEU A 70 1.50 7.98 18.36
C LEU A 70 0.73 6.84 17.68
N ALA A 71 -0.12 7.17 16.71
CA ALA A 71 -0.85 6.17 15.92
C ALA A 71 0.12 5.31 15.10
N GLU A 72 1.13 5.90 14.48
CA GLU A 72 2.15 5.20 13.70
C GLU A 72 3.05 4.33 14.57
N LEU A 73 3.47 4.83 15.74
CA LEU A 73 4.20 4.03 16.71
C LEU A 73 3.39 2.81 17.15
N THR A 74 2.11 3.01 17.44
CA THR A 74 1.19 1.92 17.81
C THR A 74 1.04 0.92 16.66
N ALA A 75 0.81 1.40 15.44
CA ALA A 75 0.71 0.55 14.25
C ALA A 75 2.01 -0.23 13.99
N GLY A 76 3.17 0.39 14.18
CA GLY A 76 4.48 -0.26 14.08
C GLY A 76 4.67 -1.37 15.11
N ILE A 77 4.32 -1.12 16.38
CA ILE A 77 4.38 -2.13 17.45
C ILE A 77 3.44 -3.30 17.14
N VAL A 78 2.17 -3.01 16.80
CA VAL A 78 1.18 -4.03 16.44
C VAL A 78 1.65 -4.82 15.22
N GLY A 79 2.15 -4.14 14.18
CA GLY A 79 2.68 -4.78 12.98
C GLY A 79 3.87 -5.69 13.26
N TYR A 80 4.76 -5.30 14.17
CA TYR A 80 5.89 -6.12 14.60
C TYR A 80 5.44 -7.35 15.38
N VAL A 81 4.54 -7.18 16.36
CA VAL A 81 4.03 -8.27 17.21
C VAL A 81 3.28 -9.31 16.36
N TYR A 82 2.45 -8.85 15.43
CA TYR A 82 1.61 -9.71 14.60
C TYR A 82 2.22 -10.02 13.22
N ILE A 83 3.53 -9.79 13.03
CA ILE A 83 4.18 -9.96 11.73
C ILE A 83 4.00 -11.36 11.16
N ARG A 84 4.01 -12.40 12.00
CA ARG A 84 3.77 -13.79 11.57
C ARG A 84 2.38 -13.97 10.99
N GLN A 85 1.36 -13.42 11.65
CA GLN A 85 -0.03 -13.51 11.22
C GLN A 85 -0.27 -12.71 9.93
N VAL A 86 0.40 -11.57 9.78
CA VAL A 86 0.39 -10.79 8.53
C VAL A 86 1.00 -11.61 7.40
N LYS A 87 2.18 -12.20 7.61
CA LYS A 87 2.83 -13.09 6.63
C LYS A 87 1.89 -14.23 6.24
N GLU A 88 1.34 -14.97 7.20
CA GLU A 88 0.37 -16.03 6.92
C GLU A 88 -0.90 -15.53 6.21
N GLY A 89 -1.40 -14.35 6.56
CA GLY A 89 -2.57 -13.73 5.94
C GLY A 89 -2.36 -13.48 4.45
N ILE A 90 -1.17 -12.99 4.06
CA ILE A 90 -0.80 -12.81 2.65
C ILE A 90 -0.81 -14.16 1.93
N GLY A 91 -0.20 -15.20 2.54
CA GLY A 91 -0.17 -16.54 1.95
C GLY A 91 -1.56 -17.14 1.79
N ARG A 92 -2.40 -17.06 2.82
CA ARG A 92 -3.79 -17.54 2.80
C ARG A 92 -4.63 -16.79 1.76
N GLY A 93 -4.48 -15.47 1.66
CA GLY A 93 -5.19 -14.65 0.69
C GLY A 93 -4.86 -15.06 -0.74
N MET A 94 -3.56 -15.19 -1.06
CA MET A 94 -3.12 -15.63 -2.39
C MET A 94 -3.61 -17.06 -2.70
N ASN A 95 -3.46 -18.00 -1.75
CA ASN A 95 -3.93 -19.37 -1.94
C ASN A 95 -5.45 -19.43 -2.17
N SER A 96 -6.22 -18.67 -1.40
CA SER A 96 -7.68 -18.59 -1.56
C SER A 96 -8.08 -18.08 -2.94
N SER A 97 -7.41 -17.05 -3.44
CA SER A 97 -7.65 -16.52 -4.79
C SER A 97 -7.26 -17.53 -5.87
N MET A 98 -6.16 -18.28 -5.70
CA MET A 98 -5.76 -19.34 -6.64
C MET A 98 -6.75 -20.51 -6.67
N VAL A 99 -7.32 -20.90 -5.53
CA VAL A 99 -8.31 -21.99 -5.45
C VAL A 99 -9.61 -21.64 -6.20
N HIS A 100 -10.01 -20.37 -6.22
CA HIS A 100 -11.20 -19.88 -6.90
C HIS A 100 -10.92 -19.37 -8.33
N TYR A 101 -9.66 -19.46 -8.77
CA TYR A 101 -9.24 -19.00 -10.09
C TYR A 101 -9.91 -19.79 -11.22
N GLY A 102 -10.34 -19.11 -12.27
CA GLY A 102 -11.03 -19.67 -13.44
C GLY A 102 -12.56 -19.69 -13.32
N ALA A 103 -13.11 -19.28 -12.17
CA ALA A 103 -14.54 -19.01 -12.03
C ALA A 103 -14.95 -17.63 -12.61
N GLY A 104 -13.97 -16.81 -13.00
CA GLY A 104 -14.16 -15.42 -13.39
C GLY A 104 -14.34 -14.49 -12.18
N GLY A 105 -14.14 -13.19 -12.41
CA GLY A 105 -14.29 -12.15 -11.40
C GLY A 105 -13.02 -11.82 -10.63
N MET A 106 -13.16 -11.38 -9.38
CA MET A 106 -12.08 -10.75 -8.61
C MET A 106 -10.88 -11.66 -8.31
N SER A 107 -11.10 -12.96 -8.11
CA SER A 107 -10.01 -13.90 -7.82
C SER A 107 -9.04 -14.01 -9.00
N ASP A 108 -9.57 -14.08 -10.22
CA ASP A 108 -8.77 -14.14 -11.45
C ASP A 108 -7.96 -12.86 -11.63
N GLU A 109 -8.62 -11.70 -11.52
CA GLU A 109 -7.98 -10.39 -11.63
C GLU A 109 -6.88 -10.19 -10.58
N THR A 110 -7.15 -10.58 -9.34
CA THR A 110 -6.19 -10.41 -8.24
C THR A 110 -4.94 -11.24 -8.48
N VAL A 111 -5.11 -12.52 -8.87
CA VAL A 111 -3.99 -13.41 -9.15
C VAL A 111 -3.20 -12.91 -10.37
N ASP A 112 -3.88 -12.55 -11.46
CA ASP A 112 -3.24 -12.07 -12.68
C ASP A 112 -2.47 -10.77 -12.43
N PHE A 113 -3.06 -9.84 -11.68
CA PHE A 113 -2.43 -8.59 -11.29
C PHE A 113 -1.17 -8.84 -10.46
N VAL A 114 -1.26 -9.66 -9.41
CA VAL A 114 -0.13 -9.96 -8.53
C VAL A 114 1.00 -10.62 -9.33
N GLN A 115 0.68 -11.64 -10.12
CA GLN A 115 1.67 -12.36 -10.91
C GLN A 115 2.37 -11.47 -11.92
N ASN A 116 1.63 -10.65 -12.68
CA ASN A 116 2.19 -9.75 -13.68
C ASN A 116 3.05 -8.64 -13.07
N ASN A 117 2.57 -7.97 -12.01
CA ASN A 117 3.29 -6.85 -11.43
C ASN A 117 4.52 -7.28 -10.63
N LEU A 118 4.45 -8.42 -9.94
CA LEU A 118 5.60 -8.94 -9.20
C LEU A 118 6.52 -9.81 -10.07
N GLY A 119 6.08 -10.21 -11.27
CA GLY A 119 6.83 -11.14 -12.11
C GLY A 119 7.09 -12.47 -11.39
N CYS A 120 6.03 -13.08 -10.86
CA CYS A 120 6.05 -14.36 -10.12
C CYS A 120 4.95 -15.29 -10.64
N CYS A 121 4.97 -16.55 -10.22
CA CYS A 121 3.92 -17.51 -10.53
C CYS A 121 3.63 -18.49 -9.38
N GLY A 122 2.35 -18.64 -9.06
CA GLY A 122 1.88 -19.49 -7.97
C GLY A 122 2.13 -18.87 -6.59
N LEU A 123 1.99 -19.68 -5.54
CA LEU A 123 2.11 -19.20 -4.16
C LEU A 123 3.58 -19.25 -3.73
N MET A 124 4.12 -20.46 -3.57
CA MET A 124 5.51 -20.78 -3.28
C MET A 124 6.31 -21.08 -4.55
N SER A 125 5.68 -21.69 -5.55
CA SER A 125 6.25 -22.01 -6.87
C SER A 125 5.16 -22.12 -7.94
N ALA A 126 5.55 -22.21 -9.22
CA ALA A 126 4.60 -22.43 -10.31
C ALA A 126 3.84 -23.75 -10.17
N GLU A 127 4.41 -24.76 -9.51
CA GLU A 127 3.81 -26.09 -9.32
C GLU A 127 2.55 -26.06 -8.46
N ASP A 128 2.35 -25.01 -7.65
CA ASP A 128 1.14 -24.85 -6.84
C ASP A 128 -0.14 -24.84 -7.69
N TRP A 129 -0.03 -24.48 -8.99
CA TRP A 129 -1.14 -24.56 -9.93
C TRP A 129 -1.61 -25.99 -10.19
N LEU A 130 -0.73 -27.00 -10.12
CA LEU A 130 -1.07 -28.40 -10.40
C LEU A 130 -2.16 -28.94 -9.45
N ALA A 131 -2.23 -28.38 -8.24
CA ALA A 131 -3.23 -28.73 -7.23
C ALA A 131 -4.58 -27.99 -7.41
N THR A 132 -4.66 -27.00 -8.30
CA THR A 132 -5.87 -26.20 -8.51
C THR A 132 -6.82 -26.85 -9.53
N LYS A 133 -8.13 -26.61 -9.35
CA LYS A 133 -9.16 -27.06 -10.31
C LYS A 133 -8.95 -26.48 -11.71
N TYR A 134 -8.44 -25.24 -11.79
CA TYR A 134 -8.14 -24.57 -13.05
C TYR A 134 -7.16 -25.37 -13.90
N TYR A 135 -6.02 -25.77 -13.31
CA TYR A 135 -5.02 -26.55 -14.03
C TYR A 135 -5.53 -27.95 -14.35
N GLN A 136 -6.22 -28.62 -13.42
CA GLN A 136 -6.75 -29.95 -13.67
C GLN A 136 -7.74 -30.00 -14.84
N GLY A 137 -8.58 -28.98 -14.98
CA GLY A 137 -9.56 -28.87 -16.07
C GLY A 137 -9.00 -28.37 -17.40
N SER A 138 -8.03 -27.43 -17.37
CA SER A 138 -7.50 -26.82 -18.59
C SER A 138 -6.20 -27.44 -19.08
N GLN A 139 -5.41 -28.06 -18.20
CA GLN A 139 -4.00 -28.46 -18.44
C GLN A 139 -3.08 -27.29 -18.86
N HIS A 140 -3.45 -26.05 -18.49
CA HIS A 140 -2.69 -24.84 -18.80
C HIS A 140 -2.43 -24.01 -17.53
N PHE A 141 -1.32 -23.28 -17.53
CA PHE A 141 -1.06 -22.25 -16.52
C PHE A 141 -1.77 -20.94 -16.89
N PRO A 142 -2.11 -20.09 -15.92
CA PRO A 142 -2.57 -18.73 -16.18
C PRO A 142 -1.62 -17.97 -17.10
N LYS A 143 -2.16 -17.16 -18.02
CA LYS A 143 -1.32 -16.35 -18.93
C LYS A 143 -0.41 -15.38 -18.17
N SER A 144 -0.85 -14.92 -17.01
CA SER A 144 -0.07 -14.09 -16.09
C SER A 144 1.14 -14.79 -15.50
N CYS A 145 1.24 -16.12 -15.55
CA CYS A 145 2.39 -16.90 -15.05
C CYS A 145 3.54 -16.94 -16.06
N CYS A 146 3.29 -16.54 -17.31
CA CYS A 146 4.22 -16.72 -18.42
C CYS A 146 5.19 -15.54 -18.54
N SER A 147 6.45 -15.83 -18.81
CA SER A 147 7.51 -14.83 -19.01
C SER A 147 7.42 -14.15 -20.39
N THR A 148 6.74 -14.77 -21.35
CA THR A 148 6.58 -14.29 -22.73
C THR A 148 5.14 -14.46 -23.19
N THR A 149 4.58 -13.41 -23.80
CA THR A 149 3.16 -13.32 -24.19
C THR A 149 2.76 -14.15 -25.41
N ASN A 150 3.71 -14.72 -26.15
CA ASN A 150 3.49 -15.29 -27.49
C ASN A 150 3.59 -16.83 -27.58
N VAL A 151 3.71 -17.56 -26.47
CA VAL A 151 3.84 -19.03 -26.47
C VAL A 151 2.77 -19.65 -25.58
N ALA A 152 2.22 -20.79 -26.01
CA ALA A 152 1.32 -21.60 -25.20
C ALA A 152 2.02 -21.98 -23.89
N CYS A 153 1.46 -21.52 -22.78
CA CYS A 153 2.04 -21.63 -21.44
C CYS A 153 1.75 -23.02 -20.88
N THR A 154 2.49 -24.00 -21.38
CA THR A 154 2.39 -25.41 -21.04
C THR A 154 3.62 -25.84 -20.25
N ALA A 155 3.50 -26.93 -19.50
CA ALA A 155 4.60 -27.49 -18.70
C ALA A 155 5.84 -27.83 -19.55
N GLU A 156 5.64 -28.13 -20.85
CA GLU A 156 6.72 -28.49 -21.79
C GLU A 156 7.51 -27.28 -22.33
N ASN A 157 6.95 -26.07 -22.29
CA ASN A 157 7.53 -24.89 -22.97
C ASN A 157 8.38 -23.98 -22.07
N LEU A 158 8.64 -24.33 -20.79
CA LEU A 158 9.66 -23.73 -19.90
C LEU A 158 9.74 -22.18 -19.80
N THR A 159 8.68 -21.46 -20.18
CA THR A 159 8.61 -19.99 -20.05
C THR A 159 7.91 -19.53 -18.76
N LEU A 160 7.78 -20.41 -17.76
CA LEU A 160 7.12 -20.09 -16.50
C LEU A 160 8.04 -19.23 -15.61
N ARG A 161 7.43 -18.28 -14.88
CA ARG A 161 8.16 -17.53 -13.85
C ARG A 161 8.46 -18.49 -12.69
N ALA A 162 9.75 -18.69 -12.41
CA ALA A 162 10.20 -19.73 -11.49
C ALA A 162 9.88 -19.44 -10.01
N GLU A 163 9.84 -18.16 -9.61
CA GLU A 163 9.56 -17.79 -8.21
C GLU A 163 8.06 -17.68 -7.91
N GLY A 164 7.62 -18.28 -6.80
CA GLY A 164 6.30 -18.06 -6.23
C GLY A 164 6.10 -16.64 -5.70
N CYS A 165 4.88 -16.13 -5.79
CA CYS A 165 4.56 -14.76 -5.41
C CYS A 165 4.74 -14.50 -3.92
N TYR A 166 4.34 -15.43 -3.06
CA TYR A 166 4.56 -15.31 -1.62
C TYR A 166 6.05 -15.33 -1.29
N SER A 167 6.79 -16.29 -1.87
CA SER A 167 8.24 -16.40 -1.70
C SER A 167 8.96 -15.11 -2.11
N LYS A 168 8.56 -14.52 -3.24
CA LYS A 168 9.14 -13.28 -3.77
C LYS A 168 8.85 -12.08 -2.87
N VAL A 169 7.63 -11.94 -2.37
CA VAL A 169 7.27 -10.89 -1.41
C VAL A 169 8.06 -11.04 -0.11
N MET A 170 8.14 -12.25 0.44
CA MET A 170 8.89 -12.49 1.68
C MET A 170 10.38 -12.24 1.51
N ARG A 171 10.95 -12.68 0.39
CA ARG A 171 12.35 -12.39 0.04
C ARG A 171 12.59 -10.89 -0.10
N PHE A 172 11.68 -10.17 -0.73
CA PHE A 172 11.75 -8.71 -0.84
C PHE A 172 11.74 -8.06 0.55
N LEU A 173 10.82 -8.46 1.42
CA LEU A 173 10.73 -7.95 2.79
C LEU A 173 11.99 -8.22 3.59
N ASP A 174 12.52 -9.44 3.54
CA ASP A 174 13.69 -9.84 4.34
C ASP A 174 14.98 -9.19 3.80
N THR A 175 15.10 -9.03 2.47
CA THR A 175 16.28 -8.43 1.81
C THR A 175 16.29 -6.91 1.95
N ASN A 176 15.12 -6.26 1.88
CA ASN A 176 14.99 -4.80 1.92
C ASN A 176 14.55 -4.29 3.30
N LEU A 177 14.57 -5.14 4.34
CA LEU A 177 14.11 -4.79 5.68
C LEU A 177 14.76 -3.50 6.19
N SER A 178 16.06 -3.34 5.96
CA SER A 178 16.82 -2.14 6.36
C SER A 178 16.32 -0.87 5.67
N ALA A 179 15.98 -0.95 4.38
CA ALA A 179 15.46 0.20 3.63
C ALA A 179 14.04 0.56 4.10
N ILE A 180 13.18 -0.43 4.34
CA ILE A 180 11.83 -0.24 4.86
C ILE A 180 11.88 0.38 6.25
N ALA A 181 12.69 -0.17 7.16
CA ALA A 181 12.88 0.35 8.50
C ALA A 181 13.47 1.77 8.47
N GLY A 182 14.45 2.02 7.62
CA GLY A 182 15.04 3.35 7.41
C GLY A 182 14.00 4.37 6.92
N GLY A 183 13.12 3.99 6.00
CA GLY A 183 12.01 4.83 5.55
C GLY A 183 11.05 5.20 6.68
N ALA A 184 10.68 4.23 7.52
CA ALA A 184 9.81 4.46 8.68
C ALA A 184 10.45 5.40 9.71
N VAL A 185 11.74 5.19 10.04
CA VAL A 185 12.48 6.08 10.95
C VAL A 185 12.62 7.48 10.38
N GLY A 186 12.90 7.60 9.08
CA GLY A 186 12.98 8.89 8.40
C GLY A 186 11.65 9.65 8.43
N PHE A 187 10.53 8.95 8.19
CA PHE A 187 9.20 9.53 8.29
C PHE A 187 8.92 10.08 9.71
N ALA A 188 9.18 9.26 10.74
CA ALA A 188 9.08 9.66 12.14
C ALA A 188 9.94 10.89 12.47
N PHE A 189 11.16 10.95 11.97
CA PHE A 189 12.05 12.09 12.17
C PHE A 189 11.48 13.39 11.58
N PHE A 190 11.05 13.37 10.31
CA PHE A 190 10.48 14.57 9.67
C PHE A 190 9.20 15.03 10.35
N GLN A 191 8.41 14.10 10.88
CA GLN A 191 7.21 14.42 11.61
C GLN A 191 7.50 15.14 12.93
N LEU A 192 8.44 14.62 13.74
CA LEU A 192 8.87 15.28 14.98
C LEU A 192 9.51 16.64 14.70
N PHE A 193 10.27 16.76 13.61
CA PHE A 193 10.79 18.03 13.14
C PHE A 193 9.67 19.02 12.80
N GLY A 194 8.62 18.56 12.12
CA GLY A 194 7.41 19.35 11.84
C GLY A 194 6.69 19.83 13.11
N VAL A 195 6.58 18.98 14.13
CA VAL A 195 6.03 19.35 15.44
C VAL A 195 6.85 20.46 16.08
N ALA A 196 8.17 20.30 16.14
CA ALA A 196 9.08 21.29 16.72
C ALA A 196 8.97 22.63 16.00
N LEU A 197 9.02 22.63 14.65
CA LEU A 197 8.85 23.84 13.85
C LEU A 197 7.50 24.50 14.10
N SER A 198 6.41 23.72 14.15
CA SER A 198 5.08 24.26 14.36
C SER A 198 4.96 25.00 15.69
N PHE A 199 5.43 24.38 16.79
CA PHE A 199 5.36 24.99 18.11
C PHE A 199 6.32 26.18 18.27
N CYS A 200 7.53 26.10 17.73
CA CYS A 200 8.47 27.22 17.70
C CYS A 200 7.87 28.42 16.95
N LEU A 201 7.34 28.19 15.76
CA LEU A 201 6.74 29.25 14.94
C LEU A 201 5.48 29.83 15.59
N ALA A 202 4.61 28.98 16.13
CA ALA A 202 3.42 29.43 16.87
C ALA A 202 3.77 30.32 18.06
N SER A 203 4.80 29.92 18.82
CA SER A 203 5.26 30.65 20.01
C SER A 203 5.88 31.99 19.63
N ASN A 204 6.70 32.04 18.57
CA ASN A 204 7.29 33.28 18.07
C ASN A 204 6.23 34.26 17.54
N ILE A 205 5.25 33.77 16.78
CA ILE A 205 4.12 34.59 16.30
C ILE A 205 3.32 35.14 17.48
N ASN A 206 3.10 34.34 18.53
CA ASN A 206 2.35 34.78 19.70
C ASN A 206 3.11 35.89 20.45
N LYS A 207 4.41 35.71 20.68
CA LYS A 207 5.27 36.73 21.31
C LYS A 207 5.26 38.05 20.52
N ALA A 208 5.47 37.99 19.21
CA ALA A 208 5.46 39.17 18.34
C ALA A 208 4.09 39.89 18.29
N LYS A 209 2.97 39.19 18.58
CA LYS A 209 1.66 39.83 18.72
C LYS A 209 1.53 40.55 20.06
N TYR A 210 2.03 39.99 21.15
CA TYR A 210 2.02 40.65 22.47
C TYR A 210 2.87 41.93 22.46
N GLU A 211 4.09 41.88 21.90
CA GLU A 211 4.99 43.04 21.80
C GLU A 211 4.45 44.20 20.95
N ARG A 212 3.43 43.96 20.11
CA ARG A 212 2.76 45.04 19.34
C ARG A 212 1.60 45.70 20.06
N VAL A 213 1.16 45.15 21.20
CA VAL A 213 0.00 45.64 21.95
C VAL A 213 0.45 46.48 23.16
N GLU A 214 1.65 46.25 23.69
CA GLU A 214 2.36 47.17 24.60
C GLU A 214 3.00 48.34 23.83
#